data_AF-A0A1G0ZTN4-F1
#
_entry.id   AF-A0A1G0ZTN4-F1
#
_cell.length_a   1.000
_cell.length_b   1.000
_cell.length_c   1.000
_cell.angle_alpha   90.00
_cell.angle_beta   90.00
_cell.angle_gamma   90.00
#
_symmetry.space_group_name_H-M   'P 1'
#
loop_
_entity.id
_entity.type
_entity.pdbx_description
1 polymer ?
#
loop_
_entity_poly.entity_id
_entity_poly.type
_entity_poly.pdbx_seq_one_letter_code
_entity_poly.pdbx_strand_id
1 'polypeptide(L)'
;MKSKISITAASDIAALVSRRAFMNNVDPDDLACRKSQEINDWYHADWFFRDNGNLFFIPPAFEFRNGHLLGINGRHRALLLSRHAEIFPMLLVLPMTWPQAKLQEIIYTLLADGQVVELPDLPMNGTINEIGEQGAEGDAVNRAP
;
A
#
# COMPACT_ATOMS: atom_id res chain seq x y z
N MET A 1 4.85 -14.00 -0.67
CA MET A 1 3.41 -14.06 -0.30
C MET A 1 2.53 -13.38 -1.36
N LYS A 2 1.46 -14.03 -1.83
CA LYS A 2 0.49 -13.41 -2.77
C LYS A 2 -0.60 -12.66 -2.03
N SER A 3 -0.90 -11.44 -2.47
CA SER A 3 -1.96 -10.60 -1.89
C SER A 3 -2.62 -9.75 -2.96
N LYS A 4 -3.90 -9.42 -2.80
CA LYS A 4 -4.55 -8.38 -3.59
C LYS A 4 -4.10 -6.99 -3.12
N ILE A 5 -4.10 -6.01 -3.99
CA ILE A 5 -3.83 -4.60 -3.64
C ILE A 5 -5.13 -3.91 -3.25
N SER A 6 -5.07 -3.10 -2.20
CA SER A 6 -6.14 -2.17 -1.82
C SER A 6 -5.74 -0.75 -2.16
N ILE A 7 -6.56 -0.08 -2.98
CA ILE A 7 -6.46 1.36 -3.21
C ILE A 7 -7.29 2.09 -2.15
N THR A 8 -6.63 2.92 -1.33
CA THR A 8 -7.28 3.53 -0.15
C THR A 8 -8.05 4.81 -0.45
N ALA A 9 -7.78 5.46 -1.59
CA ALA A 9 -8.50 6.66 -2.02
C ALA A 9 -8.69 6.64 -3.55
N ALA A 10 -9.86 7.04 -4.02
CA ALA A 10 -10.21 7.04 -5.45
C ALA A 10 -9.30 7.94 -6.30
N SER A 11 -8.62 8.91 -5.68
CA SER A 11 -7.67 9.79 -6.34
C SER A 11 -6.25 9.21 -6.45
N ASP A 12 -5.98 8.09 -5.79
CA ASP A 12 -4.65 7.48 -5.79
C ASP A 12 -4.52 6.51 -6.96
N ILE A 13 -3.28 6.37 -7.45
CA ILE A 13 -2.94 5.34 -8.43
C ILE A 13 -2.06 4.30 -7.75
N ALA A 14 -2.43 3.02 -7.87
CA ALA A 14 -1.54 1.93 -7.50
C ALA A 14 -0.56 1.64 -8.63
N ALA A 15 0.71 1.48 -8.28
CA ALA A 15 1.76 1.12 -9.23
C ALA A 15 2.82 0.23 -8.57
N LEU A 16 3.47 -0.59 -9.39
CA LEU A 16 4.78 -1.12 -9.08
C LEU A 16 5.82 -0.02 -9.30
N VAL A 17 6.71 0.14 -8.33
CA VAL A 17 7.80 1.12 -8.35
C VAL A 17 9.11 0.37 -8.12
N SER A 18 10.14 0.73 -8.90
CA SER A 18 11.48 0.16 -8.67
C SER A 18 12.13 0.81 -7.45
N ARG A 19 12.86 0.02 -6.66
CA ARG A 19 13.67 0.51 -5.54
C ARG A 19 14.57 1.66 -5.94
N ARG A 20 15.23 1.54 -7.10
CA ARG A 20 16.10 2.60 -7.62
C ARG A 20 15.35 3.91 -7.84
N ALA A 21 14.21 3.87 -8.53
CA ALA A 21 13.42 5.07 -8.80
C ALA A 21 12.88 5.69 -7.50
N PHE A 22 12.41 4.85 -6.56
CA PHE A 22 11.97 5.30 -5.24
C PHE A 22 13.09 6.01 -4.47
N MET A 23 14.24 5.35 -4.27
CA MET A 23 15.35 5.88 -3.48
C MET A 23 15.96 7.15 -4.08
N ASN A 24 15.89 7.32 -5.41
CA ASN A 24 16.36 8.53 -6.09
C ASN A 24 15.43 9.73 -5.93
N ASN A 25 14.15 9.51 -5.64
CA ASN A 25 13.15 10.57 -5.60
C ASN A 25 12.62 10.85 -4.20
N VAL A 26 12.72 9.90 -3.27
CA VAL A 26 12.27 10.09 -1.90
C VAL A 26 13.12 11.11 -1.14
N ASP A 27 12.45 11.95 -0.37
CA ASP A 27 13.14 12.81 0.59
C ASP A 27 13.75 11.92 1.69
N PRO A 28 15.08 11.94 1.90
CA PRO A 28 15.74 11.07 2.86
C PRO A 28 15.36 11.40 4.31
N ASP A 29 15.07 12.66 4.61
CA ASP A 29 14.68 13.12 5.95
C ASP A 29 13.23 12.79 6.27
N ASP A 30 12.37 12.70 5.25
CA ASP A 30 11.02 12.17 5.35
C ASP A 30 11.03 10.65 5.55
N LEU A 31 11.88 9.95 4.79
CA LEU A 31 11.99 8.50 4.87
C LEU A 31 12.65 8.03 6.17
N ALA A 32 13.57 8.83 6.72
CA ALA A 32 14.18 8.61 8.02
C ALA A 32 13.07 8.49 9.07
N CYS A 33 12.73 7.26 9.44
CA CYS A 33 11.64 6.95 10.36
C CYS A 33 12.04 7.35 11.79
N ARG A 34 12.05 8.65 12.09
CA ARG A 34 12.67 9.29 13.28
C ARG A 34 12.23 8.73 14.64
N LYS A 35 11.13 7.96 14.67
CA LYS A 35 10.57 7.32 15.88
C LYS A 35 10.97 5.85 16.06
N SER A 36 11.51 5.18 15.03
CA SER A 36 11.93 3.77 15.09
C SER A 36 13.36 3.65 14.60
N GLN A 37 14.27 3.25 15.49
CA GLN A 37 15.67 3.01 15.12
C GLN A 37 15.85 1.73 14.32
N GLU A 38 14.95 0.76 14.49
CA GLU A 38 15.00 -0.52 13.81
C GLU A 38 13.72 -0.76 13.01
N ILE A 39 13.90 -1.26 11.78
CA ILE A 39 12.84 -1.80 10.96
C ILE A 39 13.13 -3.29 10.88
N ASN A 40 12.31 -4.07 11.57
CA ASN A 40 12.45 -5.51 11.61
C ASN A 40 11.95 -6.15 10.30
N ASP A 41 12.49 -7.32 9.97
CA ASP A 41 12.15 -8.06 8.76
C ASP A 41 10.86 -8.88 8.92
N TRP A 42 9.76 -8.20 9.27
CA TRP A 42 8.42 -8.79 9.37
C TRP A 42 7.33 -7.80 8.98
N TYR A 43 6.22 -8.34 8.50
CA TYR A 43 5.01 -7.59 8.18
C TYR A 43 4.19 -7.30 9.43
N HIS A 44 3.73 -6.06 9.58
CA HIS A 44 2.73 -5.74 10.59
C HIS A 44 1.33 -6.21 10.13
N ALA A 45 0.55 -6.81 11.02
CA ALA A 45 -0.79 -7.34 10.70
C ALA A 45 -1.71 -6.27 10.08
N ASP A 46 -1.74 -5.05 10.64
CA ASP A 46 -2.53 -3.91 10.14
C ASP A 46 -2.16 -3.41 8.73
N TRP A 47 -1.13 -3.98 8.11
CA TRP A 47 -0.84 -3.72 6.70
C TRP A 47 -1.68 -4.56 5.75
N PHE A 48 -2.46 -5.48 6.32
CA PHE A 48 -3.31 -6.40 5.63
C PHE A 48 -4.71 -6.37 6.23
N PHE A 49 -5.70 -6.72 5.41
CA PHE A 49 -7.04 -7.05 5.87
C PHE A 49 -7.60 -8.20 5.04
N ARG A 50 -8.62 -8.87 5.56
CA ARG A 50 -9.34 -9.92 4.84
C ARG A 50 -10.70 -9.42 4.43
N ASP A 51 -11.07 -9.69 3.18
CA ASP A 51 -12.42 -9.46 2.67
C ASP A 51 -12.80 -10.59 1.71
N ASN A 52 -13.95 -11.22 1.95
CA ASN A 52 -14.47 -12.33 1.15
C ASN A 52 -13.42 -13.44 0.90
N GLY A 53 -12.71 -13.86 1.95
CA GLY A 53 -11.65 -14.87 1.91
C GLY A 53 -10.34 -14.44 1.24
N ASN A 54 -10.27 -13.22 0.68
CA ASN A 54 -9.06 -12.68 0.05
C ASN A 54 -8.24 -11.87 1.04
N LEU A 55 -6.91 -12.02 0.98
CA LEU A 55 -5.99 -11.15 1.69
C LEU A 55 -5.69 -9.93 0.82
N PHE A 56 -5.91 -8.74 1.37
CA PHE A 56 -5.57 -7.47 0.77
C PHE A 56 -4.38 -6.85 1.49
N PHE A 57 -3.49 -6.26 0.71
CA PHE A 57 -2.34 -5.51 1.18
C PHE A 57 -2.60 -4.04 0.91
N ILE A 58 -2.40 -3.22 1.94
CA ILE A 58 -2.41 -1.78 1.82
C ILE A 58 -0.98 -1.39 1.39
N PRO A 59 -0.75 -0.79 0.21
CA PRO A 59 0.60 -0.35 -0.16
C PRO A 59 1.01 0.90 0.64
N PRO A 60 2.30 1.22 0.73
CA PRO A 60 2.73 2.53 1.23
C PRO A 60 2.26 3.65 0.28
N ALA A 61 1.86 4.80 0.82
CA ALA A 61 1.35 5.92 0.04
C ALA A 61 2.28 7.13 0.09
N PHE A 62 2.61 7.66 -1.09
CA PHE A 62 3.52 8.80 -1.25
C PHE A 62 2.91 9.85 -2.18
N GLU A 63 3.08 11.12 -1.80
CA GLU A 63 2.81 12.27 -2.66
C GLU A 63 4.12 12.80 -3.26
N PHE A 64 4.04 13.52 -4.38
CA PHE A 64 5.19 14.26 -4.92
C PHE A 64 5.02 15.75 -4.66
N ARG A 65 5.93 16.33 -3.88
CA ARG A 65 5.91 17.75 -3.53
C ARG A 65 7.33 18.28 -3.41
N ASN A 66 7.56 19.50 -3.86
CA ASN A 66 8.86 20.18 -3.78
C ASN A 66 10.02 19.39 -4.41
N GLY A 67 9.75 18.60 -5.46
CA GLY A 67 10.77 17.82 -6.16
C GLY A 67 11.04 16.43 -5.58
N HIS A 68 10.37 16.05 -4.49
CA HIS A 68 10.61 14.80 -3.78
C HIS A 68 9.32 14.00 -3.56
N LEU A 69 9.47 12.68 -3.40
CA LEU A 69 8.45 11.81 -2.83
C LEU A 69 8.43 11.98 -1.31
N LEU A 70 7.26 12.27 -0.77
CA LEU A 70 7.01 12.41 0.67
C LEU A 70 5.95 11.40 1.10
N GLY A 71 6.20 10.68 2.18
CA GLY A 71 5.29 9.67 2.70
C GLY A 71 4.03 10.31 3.27
N ILE A 72 2.87 9.90 2.78
CA ILE A 72 1.60 10.17 3.47
C ILE A 72 1.45 9.18 4.62
N ASN A 73 1.63 7.89 4.32
CA ASN A 73 1.63 6.81 5.28
C ASN A 73 2.55 5.64 4.82
N GLY A 74 2.82 4.70 5.73
CA GLY A 74 3.51 3.46 5.36
C GLY A 74 5.02 3.59 5.10
N ARG A 75 5.72 4.61 5.64
CA ARG A 75 7.20 4.75 5.49
C ARG A 75 7.97 3.49 5.92
N HIS A 76 7.63 2.91 7.07
CA HIS A 76 8.22 1.64 7.52
C HIS A 76 7.99 0.50 6.52
N ARG A 77 6.78 0.43 5.95
CA ARG A 77 6.41 -0.58 4.94
C ARG A 77 7.20 -0.36 3.65
N ALA A 78 7.36 0.88 3.18
CA ALA A 78 8.18 1.20 2.02
C ALA A 78 9.65 0.82 2.23
N LEU A 79 10.21 1.15 3.39
CA LEU A 79 11.58 0.76 3.75
C LEU A 79 11.75 -0.76 3.80
N LEU A 80 10.84 -1.47 4.47
CA LEU A 80 10.87 -2.94 4.50
C LEU A 80 10.83 -3.52 3.09
N LEU A 81 9.85 -3.12 2.27
CA LEU A 81 9.73 -3.60 0.89
C LEU A 81 10.99 -3.31 0.07
N SER A 82 11.56 -2.11 0.21
CA SER A 82 12.78 -1.72 -0.51
C SER A 82 14.01 -2.54 -0.12
N ARG A 83 14.06 -3.11 1.09
CA ARG A 83 15.16 -3.99 1.51
C ARG A 83 15.07 -5.38 0.87
N HIS A 84 13.85 -5.85 0.62
CA HIS A 84 13.57 -7.23 0.22
C HIS A 84 13.04 -7.39 -1.21
N ALA A 85 12.78 -6.30 -1.92
CA ALA A 85 12.30 -6.32 -3.30
C ALA A 85 12.93 -5.22 -4.18
N GLU A 86 13.28 -5.58 -5.41
CA GLU A 86 13.68 -4.61 -6.45
C GLU A 86 12.50 -3.78 -6.96
N ILE A 87 11.31 -4.37 -6.96
CA ILE A 87 10.07 -3.76 -7.44
C ILE A 87 8.98 -4.08 -6.42
N PHE A 88 8.24 -3.07 -5.99
CA PHE A 88 7.21 -3.24 -4.97
C PHE A 88 6.01 -2.30 -5.19
N PRO A 89 4.82 -2.66 -4.69
CA PRO A 89 3.63 -1.84 -4.86
C PRO A 89 3.70 -0.57 -4.01
N MET A 90 3.15 0.51 -4.55
CA MET A 90 3.01 1.82 -3.91
C MET A 90 1.73 2.51 -4.39
N LEU A 91 1.13 3.33 -3.52
CA LEU A 91 0.10 4.29 -3.90
C LEU A 91 0.75 5.64 -4.20
N LEU A 92 0.50 6.17 -5.39
CA LEU A 92 0.90 7.51 -5.79
C LEU A 92 -0.29 8.44 -5.55
N VAL A 93 -0.14 9.36 -4.59
CA VAL A 93 -1.22 10.21 -4.09
C VAL A 93 -1.36 11.46 -4.94
N LEU A 94 -2.59 11.75 -5.39
CA LEU A 94 -2.92 12.88 -6.26
C LEU A 94 -2.00 12.98 -7.50
N PRO A 95 -1.77 11.90 -8.26
CA PRO A 95 -0.75 11.85 -9.31
C PRO A 95 -1.02 12.85 -10.45
N MET A 96 -2.27 13.29 -10.62
CA MET A 96 -2.64 14.34 -11.58
C MET A 96 -2.00 15.71 -11.29
N THR A 97 -1.49 15.93 -10.08
CA THR A 97 -0.76 17.16 -9.71
C THR A 97 0.74 17.05 -9.95
N TRP A 98 1.24 15.87 -10.32
CA TRP A 98 2.66 15.61 -10.48
C TRP A 98 3.13 15.99 -11.89
N PRO A 99 4.40 16.36 -12.06
CA PRO A 99 4.99 16.45 -13.39
C PRO A 99 4.93 15.09 -14.11
N GLN A 100 4.44 15.06 -15.35
CA GLN A 100 4.30 13.81 -16.12
C GLN A 100 5.62 13.03 -16.26
N ALA A 101 6.74 13.73 -16.41
CA ALA A 101 8.06 13.12 -16.48
C ALA A 101 8.41 12.35 -15.19
N LYS A 102 7.93 12.81 -14.03
CA LYS A 102 8.15 12.13 -12.75
C LYS A 102 7.30 10.88 -12.60
N LEU A 103 6.07 10.90 -13.10
CA LEU A 103 5.25 9.69 -13.17
C LEU A 103 5.93 8.61 -14.05
N GLN A 104 6.46 8.99 -15.21
CA GLN A 104 7.18 8.09 -16.11
C GLN A 104 8.48 7.54 -15.51
N GLU A 105 9.16 8.34 -14.69
CA GLU A 105 10.37 7.92 -13.99
C GLU A 105 10.07 6.91 -12.87
N ILE A 106 8.98 7.12 -12.13
CA ILE A 106 8.65 6.37 -10.91
C ILE A 106 7.87 5.09 -11.22
N ILE A 107 6.89 5.16 -12.12
CA ILE A 107 6.00 4.04 -12.42
C ILE A 107 6.74 3.01 -13.26
N TYR A 108 6.93 1.82 -12.70
CA TYR A 108 7.36 0.66 -13.47
C TYR A 108 6.18 0.02 -14.21
N THR A 109 5.05 -0.18 -13.52
CA THR A 109 3.82 -0.74 -14.08
C THR A 109 2.62 -0.30 -13.27
N LEU A 110 1.51 0.06 -13.91
CA LEU A 110 0.26 0.38 -13.22
C LEU A 110 -0.42 -0.88 -12.68
N LEU A 111 -1.05 -0.77 -11.52
CA LEU A 111 -1.81 -1.84 -10.89
C LEU A 111 -3.29 -1.48 -10.86
N ALA A 112 -4.15 -2.45 -11.17
CA ALA A 112 -5.58 -2.33 -10.94
C ALA A 112 -5.93 -2.59 -9.48
N ASP A 113 -7.04 -2.02 -9.01
CA ASP A 113 -7.58 -2.36 -7.69
C ASP A 113 -7.93 -3.85 -7.61
N GLY A 114 -7.62 -4.49 -6.48
CA GLY A 114 -7.79 -5.93 -6.30
C GLY A 114 -6.82 -6.81 -7.13
N GLN A 115 -5.89 -6.22 -7.89
CA GLN A 115 -4.88 -6.99 -8.62
C GLN A 115 -4.00 -7.76 -7.63
N VAL A 116 -3.73 -9.02 -7.96
CA VAL A 116 -2.82 -9.87 -7.18
C VAL A 116 -1.38 -9.48 -7.48
N VAL A 117 -0.61 -9.23 -6.42
CA VAL A 117 0.84 -9.02 -6.48
C VAL A 117 1.56 -10.06 -5.62
N GLU A 118 2.85 -10.22 -5.90
CA GLU A 118 3.76 -10.99 -5.07
C GLU A 118 4.57 -10.06 -4.17
N LEU A 119 4.41 -10.23 -2.87
CA LEU A 119 5.18 -9.55 -1.84
C LEU A 119 6.33 -10.46 -1.38
N PRO A 120 7.45 -9.88 -0.88
CA PRO A 120 8.51 -10.64 -0.23
C PRO A 120 7.98 -11.66 0.77
N ASP A 121 8.63 -12.82 0.84
CA ASP A 121 8.27 -13.87 1.78
C ASP A 121 8.85 -13.58 3.17
N LEU A 122 8.10 -12.79 3.94
CA LEU A 122 8.47 -12.35 5.28
C LEU A 122 7.39 -12.80 6.28
N PRO A 123 7.77 -13.10 7.53
CA PRO A 123 6.80 -13.46 8.56
C PRO A 123 5.88 -12.28 8.89
N MET A 124 4.67 -12.56 9.37
CA MET A 124 3.79 -11.56 9.98
C MET A 124 4.00 -11.53 11.49
N ASN A 125 4.05 -10.33 12.08
CA ASN A 125 4.01 -10.19 13.53
C ASN A 125 2.57 -9.97 13.98
N GLY A 126 2.02 -10.98 14.66
CA GLY A 126 0.67 -10.96 15.22
C GLY A 126 -0.40 -11.59 14.34
N THR A 127 -1.58 -11.78 14.93
CA THR A 127 -2.78 -12.36 14.32
C THR A 127 -3.53 -11.29 13.50
N ILE A 128 -3.92 -11.60 12.26
CA ILE A 128 -4.73 -10.71 11.42
C ILE A 128 -6.13 -10.63 12.04
N ASN A 129 -6.61 -9.43 12.38
CA ASN A 129 -7.97 -9.25 12.89
C ASN A 129 -8.98 -9.55 11.76
N GLU A 130 -9.82 -10.56 11.96
CA GLU A 130 -10.97 -10.84 11.10
C GLU A 130 -12.04 -9.76 11.35
N ILE A 131 -12.21 -8.82 10.42
CA ILE A 131 -13.31 -7.86 10.46
C ILE A 131 -14.09 -8.00 9.16
N GLY A 132 -15.32 -8.55 9.22
CA GLY A 132 -16.30 -8.39 8.14
C GLY A 132 -17.05 -9.64 7.64
N GLU A 133 -17.63 -10.46 8.52
CA GLU A 133 -18.81 -11.27 8.14
C GLU A 133 -19.97 -10.99 9.11
N GLN A 134 -20.56 -9.79 9.05
CA GLN A 134 -21.90 -9.57 9.57
C GLN A 134 -22.64 -8.55 8.69
N GLY A 135 -23.72 -8.98 8.04
CA GLY A 135 -24.77 -8.08 7.57
C GLY A 135 -25.29 -8.31 6.15
N ALA A 136 -25.90 -9.46 5.87
CA ALA A 136 -26.96 -9.58 4.87
C ALA A 136 -27.74 -10.90 5.06
N GLU A 137 -28.34 -11.11 6.23
CA GLU A 137 -29.42 -12.08 6.38
C GLU A 137 -30.69 -11.34 6.81
N GLY A 138 -31.79 -11.73 6.15
CA GLY A 138 -32.95 -10.88 5.90
C GLY A 138 -33.85 -10.61 7.10
N ASP A 139 -34.65 -9.56 6.95
CA ASP A 139 -35.97 -9.48 7.56
C ASP A 139 -36.94 -8.84 6.57
N ALA A 140 -37.56 -9.70 5.76
CA ALA A 140 -38.82 -9.41 5.11
C ALA A 140 -39.94 -9.72 6.12
N VAL A 141 -40.50 -8.71 6.77
CA VAL A 141 -41.78 -8.86 7.49
C VAL A 141 -42.70 -7.68 7.21
N ASN A 142 -43.65 -7.95 6.32
CA ASN A 142 -45.04 -7.49 6.23
C ASN A 142 -45.44 -6.16 6.91
N ARG A 143 -45.92 -5.22 6.09
CA ARG A 143 -46.97 -4.27 6.48
C ARG A 143 -48.04 -4.18 5.39
N ALA A 144 -49.24 -4.64 5.72
CA ALA A 144 -50.49 -4.18 5.13
C ALA A 144 -51.47 -3.92 6.29
N PRO A 145 -52.15 -2.77 6.34
CA PRO A 145 -53.43 -2.65 7.02
C PRO A 145 -54.57 -3.19 6.15
#